data_AF-A0A9C9K9R9-F1
#
_entry.id   AF-A0A9C9K9R9-F1
#
_cell.length_a   1.000
_cell.length_b   1.000
_cell.length_c   1.000
_cell.angle_alpha   90.00
_cell.angle_beta   90.00
_cell.angle_gamma   90.00
#
_symmetry.space_group_name_H-M   'P 1'
#
loop_
_entity.id
_entity.type
_entity.pdbx_description
1 polymer ?
#
loop_
_entity_poly.entity_id
_entity_poly.type
_entity_poly.pdbx_seq_one_letter_code
_entity_poly.pdbx_strand_id
1 'polypeptide(L)'
;MKIYGGKPPEGQDVYLRAQKAQGKDATGKSEQLQGSKRVADRVEVSGKAKEINEMKAEIQRLPEVRTDRVETIRQAIESGTYGIDPGKILSRMLEEI
;
A
#
# COMPACT_ATOMS: atom_id res chain seq x y z
N MET A 1 -38.32 4.61 8.67
CA MET A 1 -37.09 4.57 9.51
C MET A 1 -35.92 5.02 8.63
N LYS A 2 -35.19 6.07 9.01
CA LYS A 2 -34.15 6.71 8.16
C LYS A 2 -32.83 5.96 8.35
N ILE A 3 -32.28 5.38 7.30
CA ILE A 3 -30.90 4.84 7.31
C ILE A 3 -29.94 5.99 7.04
N TYR A 4 -29.21 6.41 8.07
CA TYR A 4 -28.12 7.37 7.92
C TYR A 4 -26.97 6.69 7.18
N GLY A 5 -26.58 7.27 6.03
CA GLY A 5 -25.39 6.90 5.29
C GLY A 5 -24.14 7.32 6.06
N GLY A 6 -23.64 6.42 6.90
CA GLY A 6 -22.25 6.46 7.34
C GLY A 6 -21.38 5.92 6.21
N LYS A 7 -20.48 6.75 5.67
CA LYS A 7 -19.42 6.28 4.77
C LYS A 7 -18.71 5.09 5.43
N PRO A 8 -18.51 3.96 4.74
CA PRO A 8 -17.76 2.85 5.31
C PRO A 8 -16.35 3.33 5.65
N PRO A 9 -15.77 2.94 6.81
CA PRO A 9 -14.40 3.28 7.15
C PRO A 9 -13.47 2.72 6.07
N GLU A 10 -12.55 3.56 5.59
CA GLU A 10 -11.59 3.19 4.57
C GLU A 10 -10.82 1.95 5.03
N GLY A 11 -10.73 0.92 4.16
CA GLY A 11 -10.29 -0.44 4.53
C GLY A 11 -8.90 -0.56 5.15
N GLN A 12 -8.13 0.53 5.22
CA GLN A 12 -6.84 0.63 5.90
C GLN A 12 -7.00 0.53 7.44
N ASP A 13 -8.04 1.17 8.00
CA ASP A 13 -8.25 1.27 9.45
C ASP A 13 -8.61 -0.09 10.08
N VAL A 14 -9.34 -0.91 9.32
CA VAL A 14 -9.78 -2.25 9.75
C VAL A 14 -8.58 -3.20 9.85
N TYR A 15 -7.64 -3.10 8.91
CA TYR A 15 -6.41 -3.91 8.88
C TYR A 15 -5.48 -3.58 10.06
N LEU A 16 -5.31 -2.28 10.35
CA LEU A 16 -4.49 -1.81 11.47
C LEU A 16 -5.06 -2.24 12.83
N ARG A 17 -6.39 -2.26 12.97
CA ARG A 17 -7.07 -2.66 14.21
C ARG A 17 -6.95 -4.16 14.48
N ALA A 18 -7.00 -5.00 13.45
CA ALA A 18 -6.80 -6.44 13.57
C ALA A 18 -5.37 -6.80 14.00
N GLN A 19 -4.35 -6.07 13.52
CA GLN A 19 -2.97 -6.28 13.96
C GLN A 19 -2.72 -5.83 15.41
N LYS A 20 -3.32 -4.72 15.87
CA LYS A 20 -3.18 -4.26 17.26
C LYS A 20 -3.83 -5.18 18.29
N ALA A 21 -4.83 -5.97 17.89
CA ALA A 21 -5.53 -6.89 18.79
C ALA A 21 -4.74 -8.18 19.11
N GLN A 22 -3.71 -8.52 18.34
CA GLN A 22 -2.89 -9.72 18.57
C GLN A 22 -1.65 -9.48 19.46
N GLY A 23 -1.43 -8.25 19.94
CA GLY A 23 -0.20 -7.88 20.66
C GLY A 23 -0.30 -7.65 22.17
N LYS A 24 -1.45 -7.86 22.81
CA LYS A 24 -1.62 -7.59 24.26
C LYS A 24 -2.59 -8.56 24.93
N ASP A 25 -2.11 -9.75 25.22
CA ASP A 25 -2.69 -10.57 26.27
C ASP A 25 -1.92 -10.37 27.57
N ALA A 26 -2.60 -9.77 28.56
CA ALA A 26 -2.68 -10.27 29.93
C ALA A 26 -3.01 -9.13 30.90
N THR A 27 -4.24 -9.15 31.42
CA THR A 27 -4.60 -9.11 32.86
C THR A 27 -5.88 -8.30 33.07
N GLY A 28 -6.94 -8.96 33.54
CA GLY A 28 -8.07 -8.27 34.18
C GLY A 28 -9.45 -8.86 33.91
N LYS A 29 -9.86 -9.80 34.77
CA LYS A 29 -11.24 -10.26 35.02
C LYS A 29 -12.32 -9.18 34.89
N SER A 30 -13.43 -9.49 34.23
CA SER A 30 -14.79 -9.30 34.80
C SER A 30 -15.86 -10.00 33.95
N GLU A 31 -16.87 -10.43 34.70
CA GLU A 31 -17.95 -11.36 34.40
C GLU A 31 -18.95 -10.93 33.31
N GLN A 32 -19.50 -11.97 32.67
CA GLN A 32 -20.93 -12.15 32.43
C GLN A 32 -21.66 -11.15 31.51
N LEU A 33 -21.75 -11.49 30.23
CA LEU A 33 -22.97 -11.27 29.44
C LEU A 33 -23.24 -12.48 28.55
N GLN A 34 -24.28 -13.23 28.92
CA GLN A 34 -24.93 -14.22 28.08
C GLN A 34 -25.53 -13.54 26.83
N GLY A 35 -25.55 -14.28 25.73
CA GLY A 35 -26.63 -14.14 24.75
C GLY A 35 -26.50 -13.02 23.72
N SER A 36 -25.45 -13.05 22.90
CA SER A 36 -25.67 -12.87 21.47
C SER A 36 -24.49 -13.49 20.75
N LYS A 37 -24.75 -14.60 20.05
CA LYS A 37 -23.81 -15.20 19.11
C LYS A 37 -23.59 -14.16 18.03
N ARG A 38 -22.64 -13.23 18.27
CA ARG A 38 -22.16 -12.29 17.27
C ARG A 38 -21.67 -13.19 16.14
N VAL A 39 -22.49 -13.33 15.10
CA VAL A 39 -22.07 -13.88 13.83
C VAL A 39 -20.93 -12.95 13.42
N ALA A 40 -19.71 -13.39 13.69
CA ALA A 40 -18.53 -12.65 13.32
C ALA A 40 -18.51 -12.70 11.80
N ASP A 41 -18.77 -11.57 11.16
CA ASP A 41 -18.59 -11.44 9.72
C ASP A 41 -17.14 -11.84 9.41
N ARG A 42 -16.99 -12.97 8.73
CA ARG A 42 -15.69 -13.48 8.29
C ARG A 42 -15.38 -12.81 6.96
N VAL A 43 -14.43 -11.89 6.99
CA VAL A 43 -13.89 -11.27 5.78
C VAL A 43 -12.87 -12.23 5.18
N GLU A 44 -13.20 -12.87 4.07
CA GLU A 44 -12.26 -13.67 3.29
C GLU A 44 -11.62 -12.78 2.21
N VAL A 45 -10.33 -12.52 2.35
CA VAL A 45 -9.55 -11.80 1.33
C VAL A 45 -9.29 -12.79 0.20
N SER A 46 -9.75 -12.47 -1.02
CA SER A 46 -9.49 -13.30 -2.19
C SER A 46 -7.98 -13.45 -2.42
N GLY A 47 -7.52 -14.61 -2.94
CA GLY A 47 -6.09 -14.85 -3.19
C GLY A 47 -5.44 -13.73 -4.02
N LYS A 48 -6.13 -13.26 -5.05
CA LYS A 48 -5.70 -12.14 -5.89
C LYS A 48 -5.54 -10.81 -5.12
N ALA A 49 -6.40 -10.53 -4.14
CA ALA A 49 -6.26 -9.34 -3.32
C ALA A 49 -5.04 -9.43 -2.38
N LYS A 50 -4.71 -10.63 -1.90
CA LYS A 50 -3.49 -10.87 -1.12
C LYS A 50 -2.24 -10.63 -1.96
N GLU A 51 -2.19 -11.20 -3.17
CA GLU A 51 -1.08 -11.00 -4.11
C GLU A 51 -0.86 -9.52 -4.45
N ILE A 52 -1.93 -8.77 -4.73
CA ILE A 52 -1.83 -7.32 -5.01
C ILE A 52 -1.28 -6.54 -3.81
N ASN A 53 -1.69 -6.89 -2.59
CA ASN A 53 -1.19 -6.24 -1.38
C ASN A 53 0.28 -6.57 -1.12
N GLU A 54 0.72 -7.80 -1.37
CA GLU A 54 2.13 -8.20 -1.27
C GLU A 54 2.99 -7.44 -2.28
N MET A 55 2.57 -7.38 -3.55
CA MET A 55 3.26 -6.59 -4.59
C MET A 55 3.31 -5.10 -4.23
N LYS A 56 2.21 -4.54 -3.71
CA LYS A 56 2.17 -3.13 -3.28
C LYS A 56 3.13 -2.86 -2.11
N ALA A 57 3.20 -3.76 -1.14
CA ALA A 57 4.13 -3.65 -0.02
C ALA A 57 5.59 -3.73 -0.47
N GLU A 58 5.89 -4.55 -1.49
CA GLU A 58 7.22 -4.64 -2.07
C GLU A 58 7.59 -3.37 -2.84
N ILE A 59 6.67 -2.81 -3.64
CA ILE A 59 6.87 -1.52 -4.32
C ILE A 59 7.14 -0.39 -3.32
N GLN A 60 6.42 -0.37 -2.18
CA GLN A 60 6.62 0.64 -1.14
C GLN A 60 7.99 0.54 -0.43
N ARG A 61 8.65 -0.61 -0.49
CA ARG A 61 10.02 -0.78 0.05
C ARG A 61 11.09 -0.31 -0.93
N LEU A 62 10.73 -0.13 -2.21
CA LEU A 62 11.67 0.41 -3.18
C LEU A 62 11.97 1.88 -2.84
N PRO A 63 13.22 2.32 -3.03
CA PRO A 63 13.56 3.71 -2.79
C PRO A 63 12.83 4.60 -3.81
N GLU A 64 12.34 5.74 -3.32
CA GLU A 64 11.70 6.76 -4.17
C GLU A 64 12.66 7.25 -5.26
N VAL A 65 13.95 7.35 -4.93
CA VAL A 65 15.01 7.76 -5.86
C VAL A 65 15.96 6.60 -6.12
N ARG A 66 16.15 6.29 -7.40
CA ARG A 66 17.17 5.34 -7.87
C ARG A 66 18.54 6.00 -7.95
N THR A 67 19.19 6.13 -6.81
CA THR A 67 20.48 6.83 -6.66
C THR A 67 21.55 6.31 -7.62
N ASP A 68 21.64 4.99 -7.79
CA ASP A 68 22.51 4.29 -8.74
C ASP A 68 22.42 4.87 -10.17
N ARG A 69 21.20 5.05 -10.66
CA ARG A 69 20.93 5.58 -12.00
C ARG A 69 21.27 7.05 -12.09
N VAL A 70 20.91 7.83 -11.06
CA VAL A 70 21.17 9.27 -11.02
C VAL A 70 22.66 9.54 -11.04
N GLU A 71 23.45 8.80 -10.27
CA GLU A 71 24.91 8.94 -10.24
C GLU A 71 25.55 8.58 -11.57
N THR A 72 25.13 7.48 -12.19
CA THR A 72 25.63 7.06 -13.51
C THR A 72 25.36 8.14 -14.58
N ILE A 73 24.15 8.71 -14.59
CA ILE A 73 23.78 9.77 -15.53
C ILE A 73 24.59 11.04 -15.24
N ARG A 74 24.74 11.41 -13.97
CA ARG A 74 25.54 12.58 -13.57
C ARG A 74 26.98 12.46 -14.07
N GLN A 75 27.62 11.32 -13.85
CA GLN A 75 28.98 11.05 -14.33
C GLN A 75 29.08 11.11 -15.85
N ALA A 76 28.09 10.58 -16.58
CA ALA A 76 28.05 10.65 -18.04
C ALA A 76 27.92 12.11 -18.54
N ILE A 77 27.19 12.96 -17.82
CA ILE A 77 27.06 14.38 -18.14
C ILE A 77 28.39 15.10 -17.86
N GLU A 78 28.99 14.87 -16.68
CA GLU A 78 30.27 15.49 -16.28
C GLU A 78 31.43 15.11 -17.22
N SER A 79 31.48 13.85 -17.65
CA SER A 79 32.47 13.36 -18.62
C SER A 79 32.16 13.73 -20.08
N GLY A 80 31.00 14.35 -20.34
CA GLY A 80 30.57 14.73 -21.69
C GLY A 80 30.16 13.57 -22.59
N THR A 81 30.04 12.35 -22.06
CA THR A 81 29.65 11.15 -22.82
C THR A 81 28.13 10.92 -22.83
N TYR A 82 27.34 11.81 -22.22
CA TYR A 82 25.89 11.74 -22.26
C TYR A 82 25.35 12.09 -23.65
N GLY A 83 25.00 11.06 -24.43
CA GLY A 83 24.41 11.22 -25.75
C GLY A 83 22.91 11.53 -25.69
N ILE A 84 22.51 12.65 -26.28
CA ILE A 84 21.10 13.00 -26.44
C ILE A 84 20.56 12.32 -27.70
N ASP A 85 19.45 11.60 -27.55
CA ASP A 85 18.72 10.97 -28.65
C ASP A 85 17.41 11.74 -28.92
N PRO A 86 17.33 12.51 -30.03
CA PRO A 86 16.13 13.28 -30.36
C PRO A 86 14.87 12.43 -30.54
N GLY A 87 15.02 11.19 -31.00
CA GLY A 87 13.90 10.26 -31.17
C GLY A 87 13.26 9.91 -29.83
N LYS A 88 14.09 9.61 -28.81
CA LYS A 88 13.60 9.34 -27.44
C LYS A 88 12.88 10.54 -26.85
N ILE A 89 13.34 11.76 -27.13
CA ILE A 89 12.69 12.99 -26.66
C ILE A 89 11.29 13.11 -27.27
N LEU A 90 11.19 12.98 -28.60
CA LEU A 90 9.92 13.09 -29.30
C LEU A 90 8.93 12.01 -28.85
N SER A 91 9.38 10.77 -28.70
CA SER A 91 8.53 9.67 -28.21
C SER A 91 7.95 9.97 -26.82
N ARG A 92 8.74 10.53 -25.90
CA ARG A 92 8.26 10.91 -24.56
C ARG A 92 7.30 12.10 -24.59
N MET A 93 7.50 13.05 -25.50
CA MET A 93 6.55 14.16 -25.67
C MET A 93 5.19 13.69 -26.17
N LEU A 94 5.15 12.72 -27.09
CA LEU A 94 3.90 12.18 -27.63
C LEU A 94 3.17 11.25 -26.66
N GLU A 95 3.88 10.56 -25.77
CA GLU A 95 3.28 9.66 -24.77
C GLU A 95 2.50 10.41 -23.68
N GLU A 96 2.83 11.69 -23.45
CA GLU A 96 2.22 12.57 -22.44
C GLU A 96 1.08 13.45 -22.98
N ILE A 97 0.72 13.35 -24.27
CA ILE A 97 -0.41 14.07 -24.91
C ILE A 97 -1.60 13.12 -25.03
#